data_AF-A0A6L5FDJ3-F1
#
_entry.id   AF-A0A6L5FDJ3-F1
#
_cell.length_a   1.000
_cell.length_b   1.000
_cell.length_c   1.000
_cell.angle_alpha   90.00
_cell.angle_beta   90.00
_cell.angle_gamma   90.00
#
_symmetry.space_group_name_H-M   'P 1'
#
loop_
_entity.id
_entity.type
_entity.pdbx_description
1 polymer ?
#
loop_
_entity_poly.entity_id
_entity_poly.type
_entity_poly.pdbx_seq_one_letter_code
_entity_poly.pdbx_strand_id
1 'polypeptide(L)'
;MNESSVEALIAAVDPDMRAIVEPLRDLVRSLVSDPIEEPDPSAKLIGYTYQPGTYKGLIVAIAPHASHVNLMFSKGVEMLDVDTAGLIGGRR
;
A
#
# COMPACT_ATOMS: atom_id res chain seq x y z
N MET A 1 8.61 -14.53 16.79
CA MET A 1 8.45 -13.60 15.65
C MET A 1 7.92 -12.32 16.25
N ASN A 2 8.66 -11.21 16.17
CA ASN A 2 8.07 -9.93 16.56
C ASN A 2 6.90 -9.69 15.60
N GLU A 3 5.69 -9.69 16.16
CA GLU A 3 4.50 -9.27 15.46
C GLU A 3 4.74 -7.83 15.03
N SER A 4 5.04 -7.61 13.76
CA SER A 4 5.09 -6.26 13.23
C SER A 4 3.66 -5.82 13.04
N SER A 5 3.25 -4.74 13.71
CA SER A 5 1.98 -4.09 13.41
C SER A 5 2.16 -3.05 12.30
N VAL A 6 1.06 -2.67 11.67
CA VAL A 6 1.03 -1.56 10.71
C VAL A 6 1.47 -0.27 11.42
N GLU A 7 1.05 -0.08 12.66
CA GLU A 7 1.38 1.08 13.49
C GLU A 7 2.89 1.16 13.73
N ALA A 8 3.56 0.04 13.98
CA ALA A 8 5.01 0.00 14.15
C ALA A 8 5.75 0.36 12.85
N LEU A 9 5.24 -0.09 11.70
CA LEU A 9 5.79 0.25 10.39
C LEU A 9 5.66 1.76 10.13
N ILE A 10 4.47 2.33 10.34
CA ILE A 10 4.19 3.77 10.17
C ILE A 10 5.03 4.62 11.14
N ALA A 11 5.20 4.17 12.38
CA ALA A 11 6.03 4.86 13.38
C ALA A 11 7.52 4.89 13.00
N ALA A 12 7.99 3.97 12.14
CA ALA A 12 9.35 3.96 11.62
C ALA A 12 9.54 4.82 10.36
N VAL A 13 8.45 5.31 9.76
CA VAL A 13 8.50 6.23 8.61
C VAL A 13 8.85 7.64 9.07
N ASP A 14 9.64 8.35 8.25
CA ASP A 14 9.97 9.76 8.44
C ASP A 14 8.70 10.62 8.65
N PRO A 15 8.69 11.64 9.53
CA PRO A 15 7.50 12.43 9.82
C PRO A 15 6.81 13.03 8.58
N ASP A 16 7.57 13.52 7.59
CA ASP A 16 7.01 14.13 6.39
C ASP A 16 6.32 13.08 5.51
N MET A 17 6.91 11.89 5.42
CA MET A 17 6.29 10.77 4.70
C MET A 17 5.11 10.17 5.47
N ARG A 18 5.16 10.15 6.80
CA ARG A 18 4.04 9.71 7.65
C ARG A 18 2.80 10.56 7.41
N ALA A 19 2.97 11.86 7.27
CA ALA A 19 1.89 12.80 6.95
C ALA A 19 1.21 12.52 5.60
N ILE A 20 1.83 11.73 4.72
CA ILE A 20 1.25 11.24 3.46
C ILE A 20 0.66 9.83 3.64
N VAL A 21 1.38 8.96 4.35
CA VAL A 21 1.00 7.54 4.55
C VAL A 21 -0.29 7.41 5.34
N GLU A 22 -0.48 8.19 6.41
CA GLU A 22 -1.66 8.09 7.28
C GLU A 22 -2.96 8.45 6.53
N PRO A 23 -3.08 9.62 5.85
CA PRO A 23 -4.26 9.91 5.05
C PRO A 23 -4.48 8.91 3.90
N LEU A 24 -3.40 8.40 3.30
CA LEU A 24 -3.51 7.41 2.22
C LEU A 24 -4.05 6.08 2.74
N ARG A 25 -3.63 5.63 3.93
CA ARG A 25 -4.19 4.46 4.61
C ARG A 25 -5.68 4.64 4.87
N ASP A 26 -6.09 5.79 5.42
CA ASP A 26 -7.50 6.08 5.68
C ASP A 26 -8.33 6.09 4.37
N LEU A 27 -7.77 6.66 3.30
CA LEU A 27 -8.41 6.67 1.99
C LEU A 27 -8.62 5.24 1.46
N VAL A 28 -7.59 4.38 1.50
CA VAL A 28 -7.71 2.98 1.06
C VAL A 28 -8.76 2.23 1.88
N ARG A 29 -8.76 2.39 3.21
CA ARG A 29 -9.76 1.77 4.10
C ARG A 29 -11.19 2.25 3.82
N SER A 30 -11.35 3.48 3.35
CA SER A 30 -12.67 4.02 2.99
C SER A 30 -13.20 3.51 1.65
N LEU A 31 -12.30 3.11 0.74
CA LEU A 31 -12.63 2.71 -0.63
C LEU A 31 -12.73 1.18 -0.80
N VAL A 32 -11.94 0.43 -0.04
CA VAL A 32 -11.91 -1.03 -0.10
C VAL A 32 -12.76 -1.59 1.02
N SER A 33 -13.70 -2.49 0.67
CA SER A 33 -14.61 -3.08 1.64
C SER A 33 -13.90 -4.16 2.46
N ASP A 34 -13.61 -3.86 3.73
CA ASP A 34 -13.04 -4.80 4.71
C ASP A 34 -11.73 -5.49 4.26
N PRO A 35 -10.70 -4.74 3.81
CA PRO A 35 -9.40 -5.34 3.52
C PRO A 35 -8.69 -5.74 4.81
N ILE A 36 -7.91 -6.82 4.73
CA ILE A 36 -6.90 -7.12 5.76
C ILE A 36 -5.66 -6.26 5.44
N GLU A 37 -5.23 -5.49 6.43
CA GLU A 37 -3.95 -4.78 6.39
C GLU A 37 -2.83 -5.71 6.84
N GLU A 38 -1.89 -5.96 5.94
CA GLU A 38 -0.77 -6.86 6.16
C GLU A 38 0.55 -6.07 6.09
N PRO A 39 1.20 -5.80 7.24
CA PRO A 39 2.50 -5.15 7.24
C PRO A 39 3.58 -6.12 6.74
N ASP A 40 4.39 -5.67 5.79
CA ASP A 40 5.61 -6.35 5.36
C ASP A 40 6.83 -5.45 5.67
N PRO A 41 7.46 -5.62 6.83
CA PRO A 41 8.64 -4.83 7.21
C PRO A 41 9.85 -5.10 6.32
N SER A 42 9.93 -6.29 5.72
CA SER A 42 11.07 -6.68 4.87
C SER A 42 11.03 -5.91 3.55
N ALA A 43 9.84 -5.74 2.99
CA ALA A 43 9.57 -4.93 1.81
C ALA A 43 9.26 -3.45 2.13
N LYS A 44 9.14 -3.11 3.42
CA LYS A 44 8.77 -1.78 3.93
C LYS A 44 7.45 -1.27 3.34
N LEU A 45 6.41 -2.11 3.35
CA LEU A 45 5.09 -1.75 2.81
C LEU A 45 3.95 -2.24 3.70
N ILE A 46 2.78 -1.66 3.47
CA ILE A 46 1.50 -2.11 4.02
C ILE A 46 0.69 -2.63 2.83
N GLY A 47 0.47 -3.94 2.80
CA GLY A 47 -0.40 -4.58 1.82
C GLY A 47 -1.86 -4.55 2.28
N TYR A 48 -2.78 -4.39 1.35
CA TYR A 48 -4.22 -4.55 1.57
C TYR A 48 -4.67 -5.75 0.77
N THR A 49 -5.17 -6.78 1.45
CA THR A 49 -5.41 -8.10 0.87
C THR A 49 -6.71 -8.71 1.38
N TYR A 50 -7.31 -9.59 0.59
CA TYR A 50 -8.36 -10.51 1.06
C TYR A 50 -7.81 -11.90 1.43
N GLN A 51 -6.53 -12.15 1.17
CA GLN A 51 -5.85 -13.42 1.45
C GLN A 51 -4.50 -13.13 2.10
N PRO A 52 -4.42 -13.11 3.45
CA PRO A 52 -3.18 -12.82 4.16
C PRO A 52 -2.16 -13.94 3.97
N GLY A 53 -0.87 -13.62 4.11
CA GLY A 53 0.25 -14.54 3.95
C GLY A 53 0.62 -14.84 2.50
N THR A 54 -0.02 -14.17 1.53
CA THR A 54 0.28 -14.34 0.11
C THR A 54 0.00 -13.08 -0.71
N TYR A 55 0.79 -12.87 -1.76
CA TYR A 55 0.57 -11.79 -2.72
C TYR A 55 -0.61 -12.04 -3.68
N LYS A 56 -1.20 -13.24 -3.69
CA LYS A 56 -2.33 -13.57 -4.60
C LYS A 56 -3.59 -12.77 -4.31
N GLY A 57 -3.84 -12.44 -3.04
CA GLY A 57 -4.99 -11.64 -2.61
C GLY A 57 -4.73 -10.14 -2.55
N LEU A 58 -3.50 -9.69 -2.87
CA LEU A 58 -3.13 -8.29 -2.78
C LEU A 58 -4.00 -7.46 -3.73
N ILE A 59 -4.54 -6.36 -3.22
CA ILE A 59 -5.37 -5.40 -3.96
C ILE A 59 -4.51 -4.18 -4.28
N VAL A 60 -3.99 -3.56 -3.21
CA VAL A 60 -3.16 -2.36 -3.27
C VAL A 60 -2.12 -2.44 -2.14
N ALA A 61 -0.99 -1.76 -2.30
CA ALA A 61 0.00 -1.60 -1.26
C ALA A 61 0.46 -0.14 -1.16
N ILE A 62 0.77 0.28 0.06
CA ILE A 62 1.41 1.56 0.36
C ILE A 62 2.86 1.29 0.73
N ALA A 63 3.80 1.80 -0.05
CA ALA A 63 5.24 1.66 0.17
C ALA A 63 5.87 3.05 0.37
N PRO A 64 6.16 3.45 1.62
CA PRO A 64 6.85 4.70 1.90
C PRO A 64 8.33 4.61 1.47
N HIS A 65 8.80 5.60 0.72
CA HIS A 65 10.21 5.82 0.39
C HIS A 65 10.70 7.11 1.03
N ALA A 66 12.00 7.40 0.88
CA ALA A 66 12.61 8.57 1.52
C ALA A 66 12.06 9.93 1.04
N SER A 67 11.49 10.00 -0.15
CA SER A 67 11.04 11.25 -0.77
C SER A 67 9.65 11.18 -1.43
N HIS A 68 9.02 10.02 -1.39
CA HIS A 68 7.73 9.77 -2.02
C HIS A 68 7.06 8.56 -1.37
N VAL A 69 5.77 8.39 -1.63
CA VAL A 69 5.01 7.19 -1.24
C VAL A 69 4.49 6.54 -2.51
N ASN A 70 4.78 5.26 -2.71
CA ASN A 70 4.22 4.49 -3.80
C ASN A 70 2.88 3.89 -3.38
N LEU A 71 1.84 4.19 -4.15
CA LEU A 71 0.57 3.45 -4.12
C LEU A 71 0.60 2.44 -5.27
N MET A 72 0.68 1.15 -4.95
CA MET A 72 0.89 0.08 -5.92
C MET A 72 -0.36 -0.77 -6.06
N PHE A 73 -0.98 -0.80 -7.24
CA PHE A 73 -2.07 -1.72 -7.55
C PHE A 73 -1.52 -3.06 -8.02
N SER A 74 -1.96 -4.17 -7.43
CA SER A 74 -1.48 -5.51 -7.80
C SER A 74 -1.73 -5.85 -9.27
N LYS A 75 -2.80 -5.27 -9.84
CA LYS A 75 -3.21 -5.41 -11.23
C LYS A 75 -3.29 -4.07 -11.96
N GLY A 76 -2.42 -3.11 -11.61
CA GLY A 76 -2.47 -1.76 -12.21
C GLY A 76 -2.43 -1.74 -13.74
N VAL A 77 -1.75 -2.71 -14.37
CA VAL A 77 -1.71 -2.84 -15.84
C VAL A 77 -3.10 -3.09 -16.45
N GLU A 78 -4.00 -3.76 -15.72
CA GLU A 78 -5.38 -3.99 -16.14
C GLU A 78 -6.26 -2.74 -16.00
N MET A 79 -5.77 -1.67 -15.36
CA MET A 79 -6.50 -0.43 -15.11
C MET A 79 -6.12 0.71 -16.07
N LEU A 80 -5.28 0.43 -17.07
CA LEU A 80 -4.78 1.45 -18.00
C LEU A 80 -5.88 2.09 -18.86
N ASP A 81 -6.99 1.40 -19.07
CA ASP A 81 -8.15 1.91 -19.81
C ASP A 81 -8.96 2.93 -19.01
N VAL A 82 -8.98 2.81 -17.68
CA VAL A 82 -9.66 3.75 -16.77
C VAL A 82 -8.74 4.85 -16.23
N ASP A 83 -7.41 4.69 -16.38
CA ASP A 83 -6.42 5.70 -16.00
C ASP A 83 -6.29 6.83 -17.04
N THR A 84 -7.32 7.65 -17.13
CA THR A 84 -7.36 8.80 -18.05
C THR A 84 -6.32 9.88 -17.74
N ALA A 85 -5.76 9.88 -16.53
CA ALA A 85 -4.77 10.85 -16.07
C ALA A 85 -3.31 10.40 -16.26
N GLY A 86 -3.09 9.14 -16.66
CA GLY A 86 -1.75 8.59 -16.86
C GLY A 86 -0.94 8.45 -15.56
N LEU A 87 -1.62 8.22 -14.43
CA LEU A 87 -1.00 8.10 -13.12
C LEU A 87 -0.44 6.69 -12.87
N ILE A 88 -0.96 5.67 -13.55
CA ILE A 88 -0.58 4.28 -13.38
C ILE A 88 0.57 3.95 -14.34
N GLY A 89 1.77 3.82 -13.78
CA GLY A 89 2.93 3.30 -14.48
C GLY A 89 3.05 1.78 -14.30
N GLY A 90 3.01 1.02 -15.40
CA GLY A 90 3.34 -0.40 -15.41
C GLY A 90 4.72 -0.65 -16.02
N ARG A 91 5.56 -1.50 -15.39
CA ARG A 91 6.63 -2.18 -16.13
C ARG A 91 6.05 -3.48 -16.68
N ARG A 92 5.99 -3.59 -18.01
CA ARG A 92 5.71 -4.86 -18.70
C ARG A 92 6.90 -5.79 -18.59
#